data_AF-A0A4Q2ZVE4-F1
#
_entry.id   AF-A0A4Q2ZVE4-F1
#
_cell.length_a   1.000
_cell.length_b   1.000
_cell.length_c   1.000
_cell.angle_alpha   90.00
_cell.angle_beta   90.00
_cell.angle_gamma   90.00
#
_symmetry.space_group_name_H-M   'P 1'
#
loop_
_entity.id
_entity.type
_entity.pdbx_description
1 polymer ?
#
loop_
_entity_poly.entity_id
_entity_poly.type
_entity_poly.pdbx_seq_one_letter_code
_entity_poly.pdbx_strand_id
1 'polypeptide(L)'
;MKPKYRNSQFLGASLVTVITVCFGSSAFALDNLWTGSVSNDWNVGGNWSDPHAFGSPHVPQSGGAHPGDEDAIINSTAPANYPVVLASPTVAPRDVKIGKGVGAVGRIDHTSGTVSTGNGNWLAVGLDGGTGTYNLALPGGTGGTLTGMGQSAGSVNANGALYVPVTGGSTGTFNMHTTGTVAVAGLLAVGDGGTGNFKMDSGTINVGGEFWVGQGATGNGTFGFNAGAINIASWVAIGREGGPGVLNMTGGTMTKTAAAPNTAFIVGASGPGTFNQSAGTVTVASGETWLGENAKAIYNLTGGELSGGTVQVGRGAASSDSLLNLSGGTFKVSRLIGGAATNEQVTFNGTQVIAKTDQGAFIDGLDKAIINAGGFKIDSFGKNLVSAQIFDGVGGITKTGTGSFTLTGAQLYDGPTAINAGKMINGSSTEVRGAFTVADGATFGVTTSDEDGQLIVGNLTTGTTTAGTSMEFNLGSYFGNSSFHALKVNGNLVVNGNVTVNISDQLPAVGQIPLIKYTPANRSGTGQFVLGTLPLGVGGTLITDTVAGVVYLNVTSVALPRWEGDLSGEWNFVTKNWNDLVSGSAIAYTDNTPVLFNDDPSSSSTT
;
A
#
# COMPACT_ATOMS: atom_id res chain seq x y z
N MET A 1 -46.51 -50.95 -57.88
CA MET A 1 -46.34 -50.72 -56.43
C MET A 1 -47.13 -49.48 -56.05
N LYS A 2 -48.22 -49.67 -55.29
CA LYS A 2 -49.11 -48.67 -54.66
C LYS A 2 -49.25 -49.11 -53.17
N PRO A 3 -50.03 -48.46 -52.28
CA PRO A 3 -49.86 -47.15 -51.62
C PRO A 3 -50.13 -47.22 -50.06
N LYS A 4 -50.11 -46.06 -49.37
CA LYS A 4 -51.02 -45.59 -48.27
C LYS A 4 -51.36 -46.46 -47.00
N TYR A 5 -51.18 -45.80 -45.83
CA TYR A 5 -51.97 -45.72 -44.58
C TYR A 5 -52.44 -46.98 -43.79
N ARG A 6 -52.27 -46.96 -42.45
CA ARG A 6 -53.30 -46.81 -41.36
C ARG A 6 -53.04 -47.66 -40.07
N ASN A 7 -53.15 -46.95 -38.93
CA ASN A 7 -53.79 -47.26 -37.65
C ASN A 7 -53.47 -48.52 -36.81
N SER A 8 -53.08 -48.28 -35.55
CA SER A 8 -53.80 -48.72 -34.33
C SER A 8 -53.33 -47.87 -33.13
N GLN A 9 -54.14 -46.92 -32.66
CA GLN A 9 -54.98 -47.04 -31.45
C GLN A 9 -54.31 -47.77 -30.28
N PHE A 10 -53.95 -47.02 -29.23
CA PHE A 10 -54.28 -47.34 -27.84
C PHE A 10 -54.37 -46.04 -27.01
N LEU A 11 -55.61 -45.65 -26.70
CA LEU A 11 -55.94 -44.83 -25.53
C LEU A 11 -55.97 -45.74 -24.30
N GLY A 12 -55.55 -45.21 -23.15
CA GLY A 12 -56.25 -45.48 -21.89
C GLY A 12 -55.47 -46.23 -20.80
N ALA A 13 -54.66 -45.49 -20.04
CA ALA A 13 -54.56 -45.67 -18.58
C ALA A 13 -54.11 -44.34 -17.96
N SER A 14 -55.07 -43.57 -17.46
CA SER A 14 -54.84 -42.33 -16.73
C SER A 14 -54.44 -42.68 -15.30
N LEU A 15 -53.16 -42.52 -14.97
CA LEU A 15 -52.68 -42.55 -13.58
C LEU A 15 -52.70 -41.10 -13.07
N VAL A 16 -53.76 -40.72 -12.37
CA VAL A 16 -53.79 -39.47 -11.61
C VAL A 16 -52.95 -39.70 -10.35
N THR A 17 -51.66 -39.39 -10.43
CA THR A 17 -50.83 -39.21 -9.23
C THR A 17 -51.10 -37.80 -8.73
N VAL A 18 -51.84 -37.68 -7.63
CA VAL A 18 -51.90 -36.44 -6.86
C VAL A 18 -50.49 -36.25 -6.28
N ILE A 19 -49.66 -35.47 -6.96
CA ILE A 19 -48.50 -34.85 -6.34
C ILE A 19 -49.07 -33.75 -5.45
N THR A 20 -49.22 -34.04 -4.16
CA THR A 20 -49.24 -32.99 -3.15
C THR A 20 -47.84 -32.36 -3.18
N VAL A 21 -47.69 -31.28 -3.93
CA VAL A 21 -46.56 -30.38 -3.78
C VAL A 21 -46.75 -29.73 -2.41
N CYS A 22 -46.11 -30.28 -1.39
CA CYS A 22 -45.89 -29.54 -0.17
C CYS A 22 -44.97 -28.37 -0.54
N PHE A 23 -45.56 -27.21 -0.86
CA PHE A 23 -44.88 -25.96 -0.63
C PHE A 23 -44.61 -25.95 0.88
N GLY A 24 -43.40 -26.33 1.28
CA GLY A 24 -42.91 -25.91 2.57
C GLY A 24 -42.94 -24.38 2.52
N SER A 25 -43.99 -23.78 3.08
CA SER A 25 -44.01 -22.36 3.35
C SER A 25 -42.78 -22.10 4.20
N SER A 26 -41.76 -21.45 3.64
CA SER A 26 -40.79 -20.76 4.47
C SER A 26 -41.63 -19.80 5.30
N ALA A 27 -41.79 -20.07 6.59
CA ALA A 27 -42.48 -19.13 7.46
C ALA A 27 -41.69 -17.83 7.38
N PHE A 28 -42.32 -16.77 6.86
CA PHE A 28 -41.74 -15.44 6.95
C PHE A 28 -41.59 -15.12 8.44
N ALA A 29 -40.44 -14.62 8.85
CA ALA A 29 -40.31 -14.16 10.22
C ALA A 29 -41.33 -13.07 10.51
N LEU A 30 -41.79 -13.04 11.74
CA LEU A 30 -42.70 -12.01 12.20
C LEU A 30 -41.90 -10.83 12.77
N ASP A 31 -42.42 -9.63 12.55
CA ASP A 31 -41.87 -8.41 13.13
C ASP A 31 -42.32 -8.31 14.59
N ASN A 32 -41.40 -8.42 15.53
CA ASN A 32 -41.65 -8.16 16.94
C ASN A 32 -41.22 -6.72 17.28
N LEU A 33 -42.21 -5.83 17.43
CA LEU A 33 -42.03 -4.40 17.56
C LEU A 33 -41.78 -3.97 19.00
N TRP A 34 -40.77 -3.13 19.22
CA TRP A 34 -40.57 -2.45 20.49
C TRP A 34 -41.68 -1.42 20.74
N THR A 35 -42.41 -1.61 21.83
CA THR A 35 -43.46 -0.72 22.31
C THR A 35 -43.01 0.16 23.47
N GLY A 36 -42.03 -0.29 24.28
CA GLY A 36 -41.54 0.43 25.47
C GLY A 36 -42.58 0.59 26.58
N SER A 37 -43.64 -0.22 26.58
CA SER A 37 -44.84 -0.01 27.40
C SER A 37 -44.62 -0.20 28.91
N VAL A 38 -43.57 -0.92 29.33
CA VAL A 38 -43.29 -1.24 30.74
C VAL A 38 -42.05 -0.53 31.26
N SER A 39 -40.93 -0.64 30.56
CA SER A 39 -39.63 -0.08 30.94
C SER A 39 -38.74 0.09 29.70
N ASN A 40 -37.51 0.55 29.90
CA ASN A 40 -36.50 0.61 28.85
C ASN A 40 -35.66 -0.68 28.74
N ASP A 41 -35.81 -1.66 29.62
CA ASP A 41 -35.00 -2.87 29.60
C ASP A 41 -35.40 -3.79 28.42
N TRP A 42 -34.43 -4.08 27.54
CA TRP A 42 -34.59 -5.00 26.40
C TRP A 42 -35.19 -6.35 26.81
N ASN A 43 -34.81 -6.86 27.99
CA ASN A 43 -35.17 -8.20 28.45
C ASN A 43 -36.57 -8.29 29.08
N VAL A 44 -37.29 -7.17 29.21
CA VAL A 44 -38.66 -7.17 29.71
C VAL A 44 -39.63 -7.41 28.54
N GLY A 45 -40.20 -8.61 28.49
CA GLY A 45 -41.12 -9.04 27.41
C GLY A 45 -42.31 -8.10 27.18
N GLY A 46 -42.81 -7.45 28.24
CA GLY A 46 -43.88 -6.44 28.15
C GLY A 46 -43.54 -5.19 27.33
N ASN A 47 -42.27 -4.99 26.96
CA ASN A 47 -41.84 -3.90 26.08
C ASN A 47 -41.90 -4.25 24.59
N TRP A 48 -42.23 -5.48 24.26
CA TRP A 48 -42.32 -6.00 22.90
C TRP A 48 -43.77 -6.25 22.51
N SER A 49 -44.02 -6.44 21.22
CA SER A 49 -45.33 -6.87 20.74
C SER A 49 -45.51 -8.39 20.93
N ASP A 50 -46.73 -8.88 20.71
CA ASP A 50 -47.01 -10.32 20.62
C ASP A 50 -47.42 -10.64 19.17
N PRO A 51 -46.45 -10.82 18.26
CA PRO A 51 -46.74 -10.96 16.84
C PRO A 51 -47.45 -12.27 16.51
N HIS A 52 -47.34 -13.27 17.39
CA HIS A 52 -48.03 -14.54 17.26
C HIS A 52 -49.41 -14.59 17.94
N ALA A 53 -49.80 -13.51 18.62
CA ALA A 53 -51.04 -13.42 19.40
C ALA A 53 -51.21 -14.58 20.41
N PHE A 54 -50.12 -15.02 21.05
CA PHE A 54 -50.14 -16.04 22.11
C PHE A 54 -50.77 -15.56 23.42
N GLY A 55 -51.15 -14.27 23.49
CA GLY A 55 -51.75 -13.63 24.65
C GLY A 55 -50.70 -13.16 25.67
N SER A 56 -49.43 -13.05 25.29
CA SER A 56 -48.35 -12.61 26.19
C SER A 56 -47.17 -12.00 25.41
N PRO A 57 -46.93 -10.68 25.52
CA PRO A 57 -45.72 -10.04 25.02
C PRO A 57 -44.42 -10.69 25.53
N HIS A 58 -43.44 -10.86 24.64
CA HIS A 58 -42.16 -11.49 24.96
C HIS A 58 -41.00 -10.90 24.16
N VAL A 59 -39.79 -11.10 24.68
CA VAL A 59 -38.54 -10.71 23.99
C VAL A 59 -38.44 -11.46 22.66
N PRO A 60 -37.99 -10.83 21.56
CA PRO A 60 -37.84 -11.44 20.26
C PRO A 60 -37.00 -12.72 20.27
N GLN A 61 -37.47 -13.79 19.62
CA GLN A 61 -36.83 -15.11 19.63
C GLN A 61 -36.59 -15.67 18.23
N SER A 62 -35.60 -16.56 18.10
CA SER A 62 -35.38 -17.36 16.89
C SER A 62 -34.97 -18.79 17.25
N GLY A 63 -35.22 -19.75 16.34
CA GLY A 63 -34.82 -21.15 16.48
C GLY A 63 -35.98 -22.14 16.64
N GLY A 64 -35.66 -23.44 16.47
CA GLY A 64 -36.65 -24.52 16.22
C GLY A 64 -37.61 -24.89 17.35
N ALA A 65 -37.50 -24.28 18.53
CA ALA A 65 -38.47 -24.44 19.63
C ALA A 65 -39.58 -23.37 19.63
N HIS A 66 -39.45 -22.33 18.79
CA HIS A 66 -40.41 -21.23 18.67
C HIS A 66 -41.27 -21.37 17.39
N PRO A 67 -42.54 -20.93 17.39
CA PRO A 67 -43.46 -21.12 16.25
C PRO A 67 -43.09 -20.34 14.98
N GLY A 68 -42.07 -19.49 15.04
CA GLY A 68 -41.45 -18.80 13.90
C GLY A 68 -40.24 -17.99 14.37
N ASP A 69 -39.32 -17.68 13.46
CA ASP A 69 -38.26 -16.73 13.76
C ASP A 69 -38.85 -15.31 13.86
N GLU A 70 -38.32 -14.47 14.76
CA GLU A 70 -38.78 -13.10 14.95
C GLU A 70 -37.67 -12.08 14.69
N ASP A 71 -38.03 -10.99 14.03
CA ASP A 71 -37.17 -9.81 13.90
C ASP A 71 -37.45 -8.83 15.03
N ALA A 72 -36.41 -8.35 15.71
CA ALA A 72 -36.54 -7.24 16.64
C ALA A 72 -36.63 -5.92 15.86
N ILE A 73 -37.80 -5.27 15.85
CA ILE A 73 -38.03 -4.00 15.17
C ILE A 73 -38.09 -2.86 16.19
N ILE A 74 -37.24 -1.84 16.05
CA ILE A 74 -37.17 -0.68 16.95
C ILE A 74 -37.46 0.60 16.15
N ASN A 75 -38.69 1.11 16.26
CA ASN A 75 -39.16 2.34 15.61
C ASN A 75 -39.67 3.37 16.62
N SER A 76 -38.93 3.59 17.71
CA SER A 76 -39.29 4.57 18.74
C SER A 76 -38.16 5.57 19.02
N THR A 77 -38.53 6.85 19.07
CA THR A 77 -37.67 7.98 19.52
C THR A 77 -38.27 8.83 20.64
N ALA A 78 -39.49 8.50 21.10
CA ALA A 78 -40.21 9.28 22.11
C ALA A 78 -39.81 8.84 23.54
N PRO A 79 -39.84 9.75 24.54
CA PRO A 79 -39.20 9.59 25.86
C PRO A 79 -39.80 8.51 26.79
N ALA A 80 -40.84 7.79 26.39
CA ALA A 80 -41.30 6.61 27.11
C ALA A 80 -40.50 5.40 26.62
N ASN A 81 -39.32 5.22 27.20
CA ASN A 81 -38.52 3.99 27.15
C ASN A 81 -38.08 3.51 25.76
N TYR A 82 -37.09 4.15 25.13
CA TYR A 82 -36.34 3.46 24.08
C TYR A 82 -35.54 2.28 24.68
N PRO A 83 -35.22 1.22 23.90
CA PRO A 83 -34.53 0.06 24.42
C PRO A 83 -33.12 0.37 24.97
N VAL A 84 -32.85 -0.18 26.15
CA VAL A 84 -31.56 -0.20 26.83
C VAL A 84 -31.15 -1.64 27.06
N VAL A 85 -29.94 -1.99 26.62
CA VAL A 85 -29.34 -3.31 26.87
C VAL A 85 -28.37 -3.19 28.06
N LEU A 86 -28.84 -3.67 29.21
CA LEU A 86 -28.09 -3.70 30.48
C LEU A 86 -27.42 -5.07 30.75
N ALA A 87 -27.87 -6.11 30.04
CA ALA A 87 -27.35 -7.47 30.09
C ALA A 87 -27.68 -8.16 28.75
N SER A 88 -27.01 -9.27 28.44
CA SER A 88 -27.25 -10.02 27.20
C SER A 88 -28.74 -10.36 27.05
N PRO A 89 -29.35 -10.16 25.87
CA PRO A 89 -30.65 -10.72 25.56
C PRO A 89 -30.69 -12.22 25.82
N THR A 90 -31.77 -12.71 26.43
CA THR A 90 -31.91 -14.13 26.79
C THR A 90 -31.93 -15.06 25.58
N VAL A 91 -32.40 -14.57 24.43
CA VAL A 91 -32.41 -15.25 23.14
C VAL A 91 -32.00 -14.24 22.06
N ALA A 92 -31.30 -14.72 21.03
CA ALA A 92 -30.99 -13.90 19.86
C ALA A 92 -32.23 -13.82 18.94
N PRO A 93 -32.72 -12.63 18.55
CA PRO A 93 -33.65 -12.50 17.44
C PRO A 93 -33.01 -12.97 16.13
N ARG A 94 -33.83 -13.17 15.10
CA ARG A 94 -33.34 -13.39 13.74
C ARG A 94 -32.55 -12.16 13.29
N ASP A 95 -33.24 -11.07 13.01
CA ASP A 95 -32.64 -9.77 12.72
C ASP A 95 -32.83 -8.77 13.87
N VAL A 96 -31.95 -7.78 13.97
CA VAL A 96 -32.16 -6.56 14.76
C VAL A 96 -32.24 -5.37 13.81
N LYS A 97 -33.38 -4.69 13.77
CA LYS A 97 -33.69 -3.62 12.80
C LYS A 97 -34.13 -2.36 13.52
N ILE A 98 -33.43 -1.25 13.29
CA ILE A 98 -33.63 -0.01 14.03
C ILE A 98 -33.96 1.10 13.02
N GLY A 99 -35.13 1.73 13.17
CA GLY A 99 -35.60 2.73 12.21
C GLY A 99 -35.91 2.09 10.86
N LYS A 100 -36.84 1.13 10.83
CA LYS A 100 -37.35 0.45 9.64
C LYS A 100 -38.59 1.14 9.10
N GLY A 101 -38.52 1.64 7.87
CA GLY A 101 -39.64 2.21 7.14
C GLY A 101 -39.62 3.74 7.06
N VAL A 102 -40.29 4.29 6.05
CA VAL A 102 -40.25 5.72 5.72
C VAL A 102 -40.69 6.57 6.91
N GLY A 103 -39.81 7.47 7.34
CA GLY A 103 -40.05 8.39 8.47
C GLY A 103 -40.01 7.71 9.84
N ALA A 104 -39.79 6.40 9.92
CA ALA A 104 -39.58 5.73 11.19
C ALA A 104 -38.24 6.17 11.79
N VAL A 105 -38.21 6.38 13.10
CA VAL A 105 -36.97 6.71 13.81
C VAL A 105 -36.80 5.75 14.98
N GLY A 106 -35.64 5.11 15.08
CA GLY A 106 -35.32 4.14 16.12
C GLY A 106 -34.00 4.44 16.82
N ARG A 107 -33.91 4.10 18.11
CA ARG A 107 -32.69 4.22 18.91
C ARG A 107 -32.52 3.03 19.85
N ILE A 108 -31.28 2.56 20.03
CA ILE A 108 -30.88 1.62 21.11
C ILE A 108 -29.70 2.22 21.88
N ASP A 109 -29.74 2.10 23.20
CA ASP A 109 -28.60 2.37 24.08
C ASP A 109 -28.08 1.05 24.68
N HIS A 110 -26.84 0.67 24.39
CA HIS A 110 -26.26 -0.62 24.77
C HIS A 110 -25.07 -0.39 25.70
N THR A 111 -25.29 -0.65 26.99
CA THR A 111 -24.33 -0.33 28.05
C THR A 111 -23.54 -1.54 28.54
N SER A 112 -24.10 -2.76 28.44
CA SER A 112 -23.50 -4.01 28.91
C SER A 112 -24.15 -5.23 28.25
N GLY A 113 -23.48 -6.39 28.33
CA GLY A 113 -23.95 -7.64 27.73
C GLY A 113 -23.58 -7.77 26.25
N THR A 114 -24.13 -8.80 25.59
CA THR A 114 -23.89 -9.07 24.17
C THR A 114 -25.19 -9.21 23.41
N VAL A 115 -25.47 -8.30 22.48
CA VAL A 115 -26.58 -8.45 21.52
C VAL A 115 -26.11 -9.29 20.35
N SER A 116 -26.83 -10.38 20.05
CA SER A 116 -26.53 -11.27 18.93
C SER A 116 -27.71 -11.35 17.98
N THR A 117 -27.45 -11.47 16.68
CA THR A 117 -28.46 -11.88 15.67
C THR A 117 -28.41 -13.39 15.46
N GLY A 118 -29.40 -13.98 14.80
CA GLY A 118 -29.33 -15.38 14.38
C GLY A 118 -28.25 -15.60 13.29
N ASN A 119 -27.89 -16.86 13.03
CA ASN A 119 -26.84 -17.19 12.05
C ASN A 119 -27.19 -16.69 10.64
N GLY A 120 -26.27 -15.94 10.02
CA GLY A 120 -26.47 -15.35 8.68
C GLY A 120 -27.35 -14.10 8.66
N ASN A 121 -27.85 -13.64 9.82
CA ASN A 121 -28.85 -12.58 9.91
C ASN A 121 -28.27 -11.21 10.25
N TRP A 122 -29.08 -10.17 10.11
CA TRP A 122 -28.62 -8.79 10.01
C TRP A 122 -28.86 -7.99 11.29
N LEU A 123 -27.90 -7.13 11.62
CA LEU A 123 -28.15 -5.95 12.44
C LEU A 123 -28.17 -4.74 11.50
N ALA A 124 -29.31 -4.07 11.38
CA ALA A 124 -29.48 -2.92 10.49
C ALA A 124 -29.87 -1.67 11.29
N VAL A 125 -29.09 -0.60 11.12
CA VAL A 125 -29.28 0.70 11.75
C VAL A 125 -29.69 1.70 10.67
N GLY A 126 -31.00 1.89 10.52
CA GLY A 126 -31.62 2.60 9.40
C GLY A 126 -31.87 1.66 8.23
N LEU A 127 -33.12 1.57 7.79
CA LEU A 127 -33.52 0.80 6.62
C LEU A 127 -34.90 1.25 6.10
N ASP A 128 -35.13 1.04 4.80
CA ASP A 128 -36.38 1.34 4.09
C ASP A 128 -36.86 2.79 4.26
N GLY A 129 -35.95 3.75 4.19
CA GLY A 129 -36.24 5.18 4.38
C GLY A 129 -36.35 5.65 5.84
N GLY A 130 -36.04 4.78 6.81
CA GLY A 130 -36.03 5.12 8.23
C GLY A 130 -34.68 5.59 8.74
N THR A 131 -34.68 6.15 9.95
CA THR A 131 -33.50 6.69 10.65
C THR A 131 -33.19 5.87 11.90
N GLY A 132 -32.04 5.22 11.96
CA GLY A 132 -31.60 4.41 13.10
C GLY A 132 -30.43 5.02 13.84
N THR A 133 -30.41 4.85 15.17
CA THR A 133 -29.25 5.14 16.04
C THR A 133 -28.93 3.96 16.94
N TYR A 134 -27.68 3.49 16.92
CA TYR A 134 -27.18 2.48 17.85
C TYR A 134 -26.05 3.05 18.68
N ASN A 135 -26.21 3.12 20.00
CA ASN A 135 -25.18 3.58 20.91
C ASN A 135 -24.59 2.39 21.66
N LEU A 136 -23.48 1.84 21.18
CA LEU A 136 -22.64 0.90 21.94
C LEU A 136 -21.68 1.70 22.83
N ALA A 137 -22.28 2.41 23.79
CA ALA A 137 -21.64 3.39 24.65
C ALA A 137 -22.57 3.70 25.84
N LEU A 138 -22.15 4.63 26.70
CA LEU A 138 -22.98 5.23 27.76
C LEU A 138 -23.38 6.66 27.36
N PRO A 139 -24.58 6.90 26.80
CA PRO A 139 -24.97 8.24 26.33
C PRO A 139 -25.10 9.29 27.43
N GLY A 140 -25.36 8.87 28.68
CA GLY A 140 -25.36 9.77 29.84
C GLY A 140 -23.97 10.06 30.41
N GLY A 141 -22.92 9.37 29.93
CA GLY A 141 -21.53 9.61 30.33
C GLY A 141 -20.77 10.46 29.30
N THR A 142 -19.58 10.92 29.68
CA THR A 142 -18.66 11.67 28.80
C THR A 142 -17.34 10.91 28.64
N GLY A 143 -16.67 11.05 27.49
CA GLY A 143 -15.28 10.60 27.35
C GLY A 143 -14.80 10.35 25.93
N GLY A 144 -15.69 9.88 25.04
CA GLY A 144 -15.35 9.62 23.65
C GLY A 144 -15.07 10.91 22.89
N THR A 145 -13.96 10.97 22.15
CA THR A 145 -13.60 12.10 21.30
C THR A 145 -14.56 12.25 20.12
N LEU A 146 -14.97 11.15 19.50
CA LEU A 146 -15.84 11.15 18.32
C LEU A 146 -17.32 11.07 18.69
N THR A 147 -17.65 10.20 19.64
CA THR A 147 -19.04 9.96 20.08
C THR A 147 -19.51 10.97 21.12
N GLY A 148 -18.59 11.56 21.90
CA GLY A 148 -18.92 12.38 23.07
C GLY A 148 -19.39 11.59 24.29
N MET A 149 -19.55 10.27 24.18
CA MET A 149 -20.24 9.43 25.18
C MET A 149 -19.26 8.69 26.09
N GLY A 150 -19.74 8.21 27.24
CA GLY A 150 -18.96 7.39 28.16
C GLY A 150 -18.74 5.97 27.66
N GLN A 151 -17.74 5.27 28.21
CA GLN A 151 -17.39 3.91 27.79
C GLN A 151 -18.35 2.86 28.36
N SER A 152 -18.95 2.03 27.50
CA SER A 152 -19.75 0.86 27.90
C SER A 152 -18.91 -0.42 28.05
N ALA A 153 -19.54 -1.50 28.52
CA ALA A 153 -18.99 -2.86 28.48
C ALA A 153 -19.72 -3.78 27.46
N GLY A 154 -20.62 -3.21 26.64
CA GLY A 154 -21.43 -3.96 25.68
C GLY A 154 -20.63 -4.52 24.49
N SER A 155 -21.14 -5.60 23.92
CA SER A 155 -20.61 -6.24 22.71
C SER A 155 -21.73 -6.59 21.71
N VAL A 156 -21.40 -6.71 20.42
CA VAL A 156 -22.35 -7.08 19.37
C VAL A 156 -21.82 -8.27 18.60
N ASN A 157 -22.66 -9.25 18.32
CA ASN A 157 -22.42 -10.33 17.36
C ASN A 157 -23.44 -10.24 16.22
N ALA A 158 -23.07 -9.57 15.12
CA ALA A 158 -23.83 -9.60 13.89
C ALA A 158 -23.42 -10.85 13.09
N ASN A 159 -24.16 -11.95 13.30
CA ASN A 159 -23.81 -13.27 12.75
C ASN A 159 -24.05 -13.42 11.24
N GLY A 160 -24.42 -12.33 10.55
CA GLY A 160 -24.43 -12.21 9.09
C GLY A 160 -23.81 -10.87 8.66
N ALA A 161 -24.56 -9.79 8.77
CA ALA A 161 -24.12 -8.46 8.35
C ALA A 161 -24.51 -7.37 9.36
N LEU A 162 -23.70 -6.32 9.42
CA LEU A 162 -23.98 -5.09 10.13
C LEU A 162 -24.09 -3.95 9.11
N TYR A 163 -25.27 -3.35 9.00
CA TYR A 163 -25.55 -2.23 8.11
C TYR A 163 -25.79 -0.94 8.87
N VAL A 164 -25.17 0.15 8.42
CA VAL A 164 -25.33 1.50 8.99
C VAL A 164 -25.35 2.53 7.87
N PRO A 165 -26.49 2.80 7.20
CA PRO A 165 -27.70 2.00 7.07
C PRO A 165 -27.62 1.05 5.86
N VAL A 166 -28.78 0.47 5.48
CA VAL A 166 -29.03 -0.24 4.22
C VAL A 166 -30.26 0.35 3.50
N THR A 167 -30.28 0.32 2.16
CA THR A 167 -31.35 0.82 1.25
C THR A 167 -31.47 2.34 1.11
N GLY A 168 -31.99 2.77 -0.04
CA GLY A 168 -32.18 4.18 -0.42
C GLY A 168 -33.00 5.01 0.57
N GLY A 169 -32.55 6.25 0.84
CA GLY A 169 -33.27 7.23 1.67
C GLY A 169 -33.22 6.97 3.18
N SER A 170 -32.58 5.88 3.63
CA SER A 170 -32.37 5.59 5.05
C SER A 170 -31.19 6.38 5.63
N THR A 171 -31.18 6.56 6.95
CA THR A 171 -30.06 7.16 7.69
C THR A 171 -29.67 6.28 8.88
N GLY A 172 -28.37 6.01 9.04
CA GLY A 172 -27.86 5.17 10.11
C GLY A 172 -26.75 5.87 10.89
N THR A 173 -26.82 5.86 12.21
CA THR A 173 -25.72 6.29 13.08
C THR A 173 -25.35 5.18 14.07
N PHE A 174 -24.11 4.74 14.04
CA PHE A 174 -23.56 3.81 15.03
C PHE A 174 -22.45 4.52 15.82
N ASN A 175 -22.64 4.65 17.13
CA ASN A 175 -21.67 5.22 18.02
C ASN A 175 -21.09 4.12 18.91
N MET A 176 -19.78 3.98 18.92
CA MET A 176 -19.05 2.94 19.65
C MET A 176 -18.02 3.55 20.57
N HIS A 177 -18.19 3.33 21.87
CA HIS A 177 -17.19 3.59 22.90
C HIS A 177 -17.35 2.48 23.94
N THR A 178 -16.65 1.37 23.75
CA THR A 178 -16.83 0.18 24.58
C THR A 178 -15.51 -0.52 24.90
N THR A 179 -15.46 -1.27 26.00
CA THR A 179 -14.40 -2.27 26.26
C THR A 179 -14.66 -3.59 25.53
N GLY A 180 -15.88 -3.79 25.02
CA GLY A 180 -16.30 -5.00 24.31
C GLY A 180 -15.90 -5.06 22.84
N THR A 181 -16.55 -5.95 22.11
CA THR A 181 -16.27 -6.25 20.69
C THR A 181 -17.52 -6.13 19.84
N VAL A 182 -17.36 -5.66 18.59
CA VAL A 182 -18.35 -5.84 17.52
C VAL A 182 -17.81 -6.91 16.56
N ALA A 183 -18.36 -8.11 16.63
CA ALA A 183 -18.06 -9.21 15.72
C ALA A 183 -19.09 -9.25 14.59
N VAL A 184 -18.64 -9.22 13.35
CA VAL A 184 -19.47 -9.26 12.14
C VAL A 184 -19.01 -10.45 11.30
N ALA A 185 -19.88 -11.42 11.05
CA ALA A 185 -19.48 -12.65 10.37
C ALA A 185 -19.14 -12.42 8.89
N GLY A 186 -19.99 -11.68 8.18
CA GLY A 186 -19.89 -11.45 6.73
C GLY A 186 -19.51 -10.02 6.39
N LEU A 187 -20.48 -9.09 6.42
CA LEU A 187 -20.31 -7.74 5.88
C LEU A 187 -20.55 -6.67 6.95
N LEU A 188 -19.60 -5.75 7.11
CA LEU A 188 -19.85 -4.45 7.74
C LEU A 188 -19.96 -3.38 6.65
N ALA A 189 -21.14 -2.81 6.46
CA ALA A 189 -21.37 -1.75 5.48
C ALA A 189 -21.86 -0.48 6.15
N VAL A 190 -21.19 0.64 5.86
CA VAL A 190 -21.58 1.98 6.34
C VAL A 190 -21.98 2.81 5.14
N GLY A 191 -23.27 3.12 5.00
CA GLY A 191 -23.80 3.84 3.85
C GLY A 191 -24.10 2.96 2.64
N ASP A 192 -24.79 1.82 2.81
CA ASP A 192 -25.31 1.01 1.70
C ASP A 192 -26.64 1.58 1.20
N GLY A 193 -26.62 2.30 0.08
CA GLY A 193 -27.79 2.94 -0.51
C GLY A 193 -28.34 4.15 0.27
N GLY A 194 -28.10 4.25 1.58
CA GLY A 194 -28.48 5.37 2.45
C GLY A 194 -27.29 6.14 3.04
N THR A 195 -27.56 7.07 3.95
CA THR A 195 -26.52 7.89 4.62
C THR A 195 -26.07 7.28 5.94
N GLY A 196 -24.82 6.84 6.00
CA GLY A 196 -24.22 6.13 7.12
C GLY A 196 -23.15 6.91 7.86
N ASN A 197 -23.19 6.88 9.19
CA ASN A 197 -22.18 7.47 10.05
C ASN A 197 -21.79 6.50 11.17
N PHE A 198 -20.56 6.00 11.15
CA PHE A 198 -20.01 5.14 12.20
C PHE A 198 -18.89 5.87 12.92
N LYS A 199 -18.97 5.97 14.25
CA LYS A 199 -17.97 6.62 15.11
C LYS A 199 -17.46 5.64 16.14
N MET A 200 -16.14 5.49 16.25
CA MET A 200 -15.51 4.56 17.18
C MET A 200 -14.40 5.22 18.00
N ASP A 201 -14.63 5.29 19.31
CA ASP A 201 -13.68 5.79 20.30
C ASP A 201 -12.82 4.69 20.94
N SER A 202 -13.36 3.48 21.09
CA SER A 202 -12.61 2.35 21.63
C SER A 202 -13.30 1.01 21.31
N GLY A 203 -12.62 -0.09 21.68
CA GLY A 203 -13.11 -1.45 21.53
C GLY A 203 -12.45 -2.17 20.35
N THR A 204 -12.99 -3.34 20.00
CA THR A 204 -12.51 -4.12 18.85
C THR A 204 -13.64 -4.36 17.86
N ILE A 205 -13.38 -4.17 16.57
CA ILE A 205 -14.26 -4.63 15.49
C ILE A 205 -13.57 -5.79 14.78
N ASN A 206 -14.25 -6.93 14.66
CA ASN A 206 -13.78 -8.08 13.89
C ASN A 206 -14.77 -8.36 12.78
N VAL A 207 -14.32 -8.29 11.52
CA VAL A 207 -15.13 -8.53 10.33
C VAL A 207 -14.61 -9.77 9.62
N GLY A 208 -15.39 -10.85 9.65
CA GLY A 208 -15.06 -12.15 9.03
C GLY A 208 -15.14 -12.15 7.50
N GLY A 209 -15.75 -11.14 6.90
CA GLY A 209 -15.73 -10.89 5.46
C GLY A 209 -15.30 -9.47 5.14
N GLU A 210 -16.18 -8.70 4.49
CA GLU A 210 -15.87 -7.43 3.85
C GLU A 210 -16.25 -6.22 4.68
N PHE A 211 -15.52 -5.12 4.50
CA PHE A 211 -15.78 -3.84 5.12
C PHE A 211 -15.96 -2.75 4.07
N TRP A 212 -17.16 -2.17 3.99
CA TRP A 212 -17.52 -1.16 3.01
C TRP A 212 -17.89 0.17 3.67
N VAL A 213 -17.43 1.27 3.09
CA VAL A 213 -17.81 2.63 3.49
C VAL A 213 -18.26 3.38 2.24
N GLY A 214 -19.56 3.66 2.14
CA GLY A 214 -20.20 4.24 0.97
C GLY A 214 -20.39 3.20 -0.12
N GLN A 215 -21.61 2.76 -0.36
CA GLN A 215 -21.91 1.74 -1.36
C GLN A 215 -23.21 2.07 -2.11
N GLY A 216 -23.14 1.98 -3.44
CA GLY A 216 -24.28 2.18 -4.32
C GLY A 216 -24.53 3.65 -4.64
N ALA A 217 -25.13 3.95 -5.80
CA ALA A 217 -25.26 5.31 -6.33
C ALA A 217 -25.89 6.35 -5.38
N THR A 218 -26.74 5.93 -4.44
CA THR A 218 -27.38 6.80 -3.44
C THR A 218 -26.76 6.69 -2.04
N GLY A 219 -25.85 5.73 -1.84
CA GLY A 219 -25.19 5.49 -0.57
C GLY A 219 -24.13 6.52 -0.27
N ASN A 220 -24.03 6.96 0.98
CA ASN A 220 -23.02 7.89 1.44
C ASN A 220 -22.51 7.46 2.81
N GLY A 221 -21.27 6.98 2.89
CA GLY A 221 -20.70 6.41 4.11
C GLY A 221 -19.62 7.28 4.71
N THR A 222 -19.68 7.50 6.03
CA THR A 222 -18.59 8.06 6.82
C THR A 222 -18.24 7.13 7.97
N PHE A 223 -16.98 6.71 8.06
CA PHE A 223 -16.45 5.94 9.18
C PHE A 223 -15.31 6.70 9.85
N GLY A 224 -15.42 6.97 11.14
CA GLY A 224 -14.39 7.65 11.93
C GLY A 224 -13.94 6.82 13.13
N PHE A 225 -12.62 6.70 13.34
CA PHE A 225 -12.09 6.12 14.58
C PHE A 225 -10.78 6.78 15.04
N ASN A 226 -10.58 6.85 16.36
CA ASN A 226 -9.42 7.46 17.01
C ASN A 226 -8.65 6.51 17.95
N ALA A 227 -9.21 5.35 18.28
CA ALA A 227 -8.54 4.32 19.06
C ALA A 227 -9.23 2.95 18.86
N GLY A 228 -8.71 1.92 19.53
CA GLY A 228 -9.17 0.53 19.37
C GLY A 228 -8.56 -0.18 18.16
N ALA A 229 -9.11 -1.34 17.83
CA ALA A 229 -8.61 -2.21 16.77
C ALA A 229 -9.74 -2.64 15.81
N ILE A 230 -9.46 -2.65 14.51
CA ILE A 230 -10.35 -3.15 13.47
C ILE A 230 -9.62 -4.23 12.68
N ASN A 231 -10.17 -5.45 12.66
CA ASN A 231 -9.61 -6.57 11.92
C ASN A 231 -10.58 -7.00 10.83
N ILE A 232 -10.14 -6.99 9.57
CA ILE A 232 -10.95 -7.33 8.40
C ILE A 232 -10.33 -8.54 7.70
N ALA A 233 -11.13 -9.59 7.47
CA ALA A 233 -10.66 -10.80 6.81
C ALA A 233 -10.49 -10.63 5.29
N SER A 234 -11.40 -9.88 4.66
CA SER A 234 -11.57 -9.80 3.20
C SER A 234 -11.37 -8.37 2.68
N TRP A 235 -12.11 -7.99 1.64
CA TRP A 235 -12.06 -6.69 1.00
C TRP A 235 -12.32 -5.56 1.99
N VAL A 236 -11.55 -4.49 1.85
CA VAL A 236 -11.91 -3.17 2.38
C VAL A 236 -12.20 -2.28 1.17
N ALA A 237 -13.36 -1.63 1.12
CA ALA A 237 -13.75 -0.76 0.03
C ALA A 237 -14.32 0.56 0.54
N ILE A 238 -13.67 1.67 0.19
CA ILE A 238 -14.09 3.03 0.57
C ILE A 238 -14.52 3.74 -0.70
N GLY A 239 -15.80 4.07 -0.81
CA GLY A 239 -16.43 4.63 -2.01
C GLY A 239 -16.66 3.54 -3.05
N ARG A 240 -17.77 2.80 -2.94
CA ARG A 240 -18.03 1.58 -3.71
C ARG A 240 -19.26 1.72 -4.62
N GLU A 241 -19.16 1.24 -5.87
CA GLU A 241 -20.30 1.13 -6.81
C GLU A 241 -21.13 2.44 -6.95
N GLY A 242 -20.45 3.56 -7.16
CA GLY A 242 -21.05 4.90 -7.29
C GLY A 242 -21.28 5.66 -5.98
N GLY A 243 -21.26 5.00 -4.82
CA GLY A 243 -21.50 5.65 -3.53
C GLY A 243 -20.24 6.35 -2.97
N PRO A 244 -20.31 7.61 -2.52
CA PRO A 244 -19.20 8.25 -1.81
C PRO A 244 -18.89 7.61 -0.45
N GLY A 245 -17.60 7.41 -0.18
CA GLY A 245 -17.09 6.88 1.07
C GLY A 245 -15.98 7.73 1.67
N VAL A 246 -16.07 8.04 2.96
CA VAL A 246 -15.03 8.75 3.71
C VAL A 246 -14.63 7.95 4.94
N LEU A 247 -13.34 7.62 5.05
CA LEU A 247 -12.77 7.03 6.26
C LEU A 247 -11.82 8.03 6.92
N ASN A 248 -12.00 8.27 8.22
CA ASN A 248 -11.16 9.15 9.03
C ASN A 248 -10.51 8.37 10.18
N MET A 249 -9.18 8.31 10.18
CA MET A 249 -8.38 7.63 11.20
C MET A 249 -7.46 8.61 11.90
N THR A 250 -7.61 8.71 13.22
CA THR A 250 -6.81 9.60 14.09
C THR A 250 -6.09 8.85 15.21
N GLY A 251 -6.08 7.51 15.14
CA GLY A 251 -5.38 6.62 16.07
C GLY A 251 -5.87 5.18 15.92
N GLY A 252 -5.46 4.29 16.83
CA GLY A 252 -5.83 2.86 16.80
C GLY A 252 -5.12 2.05 15.70
N THR A 253 -5.62 0.84 15.46
CA THR A 253 -5.11 -0.07 14.42
C THR A 253 -6.21 -0.54 13.48
N MET A 254 -5.89 -0.64 12.19
CA MET A 254 -6.72 -1.31 11.19
C MET A 254 -5.88 -2.36 10.47
N THR A 255 -6.30 -3.61 10.52
CA THR A 255 -5.60 -4.74 9.89
C THR A 255 -6.51 -5.43 8.90
N LYS A 256 -6.20 -5.28 7.61
CA LYS A 256 -6.65 -6.24 6.61
C LYS A 256 -5.77 -7.50 6.75
N THR A 257 -6.35 -8.55 7.32
CA THR A 257 -5.63 -9.78 7.68
C THR A 257 -5.29 -10.61 6.45
N ALA A 258 -4.47 -11.63 6.64
CA ALA A 258 -4.10 -12.58 5.60
C ALA A 258 -5.19 -13.65 5.31
N ALA A 259 -6.35 -13.58 5.96
CA ALA A 259 -7.37 -14.62 5.92
C ALA A 259 -7.95 -14.86 4.50
N ALA A 260 -8.11 -13.80 3.68
CA ALA A 260 -8.53 -13.91 2.28
C ALA A 260 -7.47 -13.29 1.34
N PRO A 261 -6.56 -14.09 0.76
CA PRO A 261 -5.37 -13.58 0.05
C PRO A 261 -5.65 -12.89 -1.30
N ASN A 262 -6.78 -13.18 -1.95
CA ASN A 262 -7.14 -12.63 -3.26
C ASN A 262 -8.09 -11.43 -3.18
N THR A 263 -7.92 -10.62 -2.13
CA THR A 263 -8.80 -9.47 -1.85
C THR A 263 -7.94 -8.25 -1.52
N ALA A 264 -8.41 -7.05 -1.82
CA ALA A 264 -7.62 -5.83 -1.72
C ALA A 264 -8.14 -4.85 -0.66
N PHE A 265 -7.31 -3.85 -0.35
CA PHE A 265 -7.72 -2.64 0.33
C PHE A 265 -7.91 -1.55 -0.72
N ILE A 266 -9.13 -1.03 -0.89
CA ILE A 266 -9.47 -0.12 -1.98
C ILE A 266 -9.99 1.20 -1.44
N VAL A 267 -9.43 2.29 -1.96
CA VAL A 267 -10.04 3.62 -1.91
C VAL A 267 -10.48 3.96 -3.33
N GLY A 268 -11.76 4.26 -3.51
CA GLY A 268 -12.38 4.51 -4.81
C GLY A 268 -12.68 3.23 -5.59
N ALA A 269 -13.54 2.35 -5.07
CA ALA A 269 -13.96 1.08 -5.67
C ALA A 269 -15.18 1.24 -6.60
N SER A 270 -15.02 1.92 -7.73
CA SER A 270 -16.10 2.35 -8.64
C SER A 270 -17.08 3.39 -8.06
N GLY A 271 -16.86 3.88 -6.83
CA GLY A 271 -17.46 5.10 -6.28
C GLY A 271 -16.37 6.04 -5.75
N PRO A 272 -16.63 7.33 -5.48
CA PRO A 272 -15.59 8.24 -4.99
C PRO A 272 -15.18 7.91 -3.55
N GLY A 273 -13.90 7.64 -3.33
CA GLY A 273 -13.36 7.27 -2.01
C GLY A 273 -12.38 8.30 -1.45
N THR A 274 -12.45 8.57 -0.15
CA THR A 274 -11.45 9.35 0.58
C THR A 274 -11.03 8.65 1.86
N PHE A 275 -9.73 8.48 2.06
CA PHE A 275 -9.16 8.01 3.31
C PHE A 275 -8.22 9.07 3.89
N ASN A 276 -8.49 9.50 5.13
CA ASN A 276 -7.66 10.44 5.88
C ASN A 276 -7.03 9.71 7.07
N GLN A 277 -5.72 9.51 7.03
CA GLN A 277 -4.95 8.93 8.13
C GLN A 277 -3.99 9.99 8.70
N SER A 278 -4.23 10.37 9.95
CA SER A 278 -3.40 11.34 10.67
C SER A 278 -2.60 10.73 11.83
N ALA A 279 -2.94 9.51 12.25
CA ALA A 279 -2.23 8.74 13.27
C ALA A 279 -2.65 7.26 13.21
N GLY A 280 -2.07 6.44 14.11
CA GLY A 280 -2.33 5.01 14.19
C GLY A 280 -1.71 4.20 13.04
N THR A 281 -2.02 2.90 12.98
CA THR A 281 -1.38 1.96 12.04
C THR A 281 -2.40 1.23 11.17
N VAL A 282 -2.20 1.27 9.86
CA VAL A 282 -2.91 0.44 8.89
C VAL A 282 -1.97 -0.65 8.39
N THR A 283 -2.37 -1.91 8.52
CA THR A 283 -1.64 -3.07 7.99
C THR A 283 -2.47 -3.79 6.95
N VAL A 284 -1.91 -3.94 5.74
CA VAL A 284 -2.44 -4.81 4.68
C VAL A 284 -1.55 -6.04 4.63
N ALA A 285 -1.94 -7.07 5.38
CA ALA A 285 -1.14 -8.28 5.57
C ALA A 285 -1.14 -9.21 4.35
N SER A 286 -2.20 -9.18 3.54
CA SER A 286 -2.27 -9.82 2.23
C SER A 286 -3.04 -8.95 1.24
N GLY A 287 -2.80 -9.20 -0.04
CA GLY A 287 -3.36 -8.40 -1.13
C GLY A 287 -2.64 -7.07 -1.34
N GLU A 288 -3.19 -6.30 -2.26
CA GLU A 288 -2.67 -4.99 -2.67
C GLU A 288 -3.53 -3.86 -2.08
N THR A 289 -2.99 -2.65 -2.13
CA THR A 289 -3.77 -1.43 -1.90
C THR A 289 -4.03 -0.74 -3.23
N TRP A 290 -5.29 -0.46 -3.56
CA TRP A 290 -5.69 0.19 -4.81
C TRP A 290 -6.30 1.55 -4.53
N LEU A 291 -5.87 2.55 -5.29
CA LEU A 291 -6.49 3.87 -5.32
C LEU A 291 -7.12 4.09 -6.70
N GLY A 292 -8.44 4.16 -6.74
CA GLY A 292 -9.23 4.43 -7.94
C GLY A 292 -9.32 3.21 -8.85
N GLU A 293 -10.11 2.24 -8.44
CA GLU A 293 -10.64 1.17 -9.29
C GLU A 293 -11.91 1.70 -9.99
N ASN A 294 -11.74 2.54 -11.02
CA ASN A 294 -12.80 3.15 -11.84
C ASN A 294 -13.54 4.35 -11.22
N ALA A 295 -12.98 5.00 -10.19
CA ALA A 295 -13.53 6.21 -9.63
C ALA A 295 -12.45 7.04 -8.92
N LYS A 296 -12.79 8.29 -8.56
CA LYS A 296 -11.89 9.18 -7.85
C LYS A 296 -11.46 8.58 -6.50
N ALA A 297 -10.17 8.61 -6.22
CA ALA A 297 -9.60 8.17 -4.95
C ALA A 297 -8.64 9.22 -4.38
N ILE A 298 -8.80 9.50 -3.08
CA ILE A 298 -7.90 10.36 -2.34
C ILE A 298 -7.46 9.61 -1.09
N TYR A 299 -6.15 9.42 -0.93
CA TYR A 299 -5.57 8.95 0.33
C TYR A 299 -4.59 9.99 0.87
N ASN A 300 -4.95 10.58 2.00
CA ASN A 300 -4.10 11.50 2.75
C ASN A 300 -3.44 10.80 3.93
N LEU A 301 -2.12 10.62 3.87
CA LEU A 301 -1.29 10.19 5.00
C LEU A 301 -0.56 11.41 5.56
N THR A 302 -1.08 11.97 6.65
CA THR A 302 -0.51 13.13 7.34
C THR A 302 0.23 12.74 8.62
N GLY A 303 0.08 11.48 9.07
CA GLY A 303 0.73 10.90 10.24
C GLY A 303 0.35 9.43 10.42
N GLY A 304 0.94 8.74 11.38
CA GLY A 304 0.75 7.29 11.55
C GLY A 304 1.58 6.45 10.59
N GLU A 305 1.19 5.19 10.38
CA GLU A 305 1.88 4.25 9.48
C GLU A 305 0.89 3.51 8.56
N LEU A 306 1.22 3.41 7.27
CA LEU A 306 0.71 2.36 6.39
C LEU A 306 1.81 1.31 6.18
N SER A 307 1.49 0.04 6.39
CA SER A 307 2.37 -1.10 6.09
C SER A 307 1.66 -2.11 5.19
N GLY A 308 2.14 -2.30 3.96
CA GLY A 308 1.45 -3.09 2.93
C GLY A 308 2.38 -3.78 1.94
N GLY A 309 1.79 -4.46 0.95
CA GLY A 309 2.50 -5.03 -0.20
C GLY A 309 2.71 -3.98 -1.29
N THR A 310 2.13 -4.23 -2.47
CA THR A 310 2.07 -3.24 -3.56
C THR A 310 0.95 -2.23 -3.29
N VAL A 311 1.24 -0.96 -3.55
CA VAL A 311 0.24 0.11 -3.66
C VAL A 311 0.14 0.53 -5.12
N GLN A 312 -1.05 0.44 -5.70
CA GLN A 312 -1.32 0.86 -7.07
C GLN A 312 -2.23 2.08 -7.07
N VAL A 313 -1.75 3.16 -7.67
CA VAL A 313 -2.47 4.41 -7.88
C VAL A 313 -3.08 4.38 -9.29
N GLY A 314 -4.36 4.67 -9.42
CA GLY A 314 -5.06 4.69 -10.71
C GLY A 314 -5.36 3.33 -11.30
N ARG A 315 -5.74 2.32 -10.49
CA ARG A 315 -5.91 0.94 -10.98
C ARG A 315 -6.83 0.80 -12.20
N GLY A 316 -7.94 1.54 -12.26
CA GLY A 316 -8.93 1.44 -13.33
C GLY A 316 -8.94 2.67 -14.26
N ALA A 317 -9.08 2.45 -15.57
CA ALA A 317 -8.99 3.52 -16.57
C ALA A 317 -10.13 4.56 -16.52
N ALA A 318 -11.25 4.23 -15.88
CA ALA A 318 -12.35 5.17 -15.68
C ALA A 318 -12.12 6.16 -14.50
N SER A 319 -11.01 6.03 -13.76
CA SER A 319 -10.70 6.92 -12.65
C SER A 319 -10.20 8.27 -13.15
N SER A 320 -10.90 9.35 -12.79
CA SER A 320 -10.52 10.71 -13.18
C SER A 320 -9.30 11.24 -12.42
N ASP A 321 -9.21 10.93 -11.12
CA ASP A 321 -8.14 11.35 -10.22
C ASP A 321 -7.85 10.23 -9.21
N SER A 322 -6.60 9.75 -9.16
CA SER A 322 -6.12 8.87 -8.09
C SER A 322 -4.93 9.52 -7.40
N LEU A 323 -5.18 10.05 -6.20
CA LEU A 323 -4.23 10.88 -5.46
C LEU A 323 -3.77 10.20 -4.17
N LEU A 324 -2.46 10.03 -4.03
CA LEU A 324 -1.81 9.62 -2.79
C LEU A 324 -0.97 10.78 -2.25
N ASN A 325 -1.40 11.37 -1.14
CA ASN A 325 -0.75 12.51 -0.52
C ASN A 325 0.03 12.07 0.73
N LEU A 326 1.35 12.02 0.62
CA LEU A 326 2.28 11.60 1.66
C LEU A 326 2.89 12.84 2.32
N SER A 327 2.28 13.31 3.42
CA SER A 327 2.63 14.58 4.07
C SER A 327 3.01 14.47 5.56
N GLY A 328 3.30 13.25 6.01
CA GLY A 328 3.75 12.92 7.35
C GLY A 328 3.70 11.41 7.60
N GLY A 329 4.12 10.96 8.79
CA GLY A 329 4.09 9.54 9.14
C GLY A 329 5.04 8.66 8.33
N THR A 330 4.71 7.37 8.25
CA THR A 330 5.50 6.30 7.63
C THR A 330 4.70 5.55 6.58
N PHE A 331 5.31 5.31 5.42
CA PHE A 331 4.75 4.53 4.32
C PHE A 331 5.68 3.36 3.99
N LYS A 332 5.34 2.17 4.50
CA LYS A 332 6.16 0.96 4.43
C LYS A 332 5.58 -0.04 3.44
N VAL A 333 6.19 -0.16 2.26
CA VAL A 333 5.61 -0.93 1.15
C VAL A 333 6.65 -1.79 0.44
N SER A 334 6.18 -2.79 -0.28
CA SER A 334 7.02 -3.53 -1.21
C SER A 334 7.23 -2.74 -2.50
N ARG A 335 6.18 -2.08 -3.02
CA ARG A 335 6.22 -1.38 -4.31
C ARG A 335 5.11 -0.32 -4.38
N LEU A 336 5.34 0.76 -5.13
CA LEU A 336 4.36 1.80 -5.45
C LEU A 336 4.33 2.00 -6.97
N ILE A 337 3.16 1.87 -7.58
CA ILE A 337 3.02 1.97 -9.04
C ILE A 337 1.81 2.78 -9.48
N GLY A 338 1.88 3.35 -10.68
CA GLY A 338 0.70 3.83 -11.38
C GLY A 338 -0.08 2.72 -12.10
N GLY A 339 -1.23 3.08 -12.65
CA GLY A 339 -2.17 2.20 -13.30
C GLY A 339 -2.55 2.73 -14.68
N ALA A 340 -3.85 2.90 -14.92
CA ALA A 340 -4.41 3.31 -16.21
C ALA A 340 -5.41 4.48 -16.12
N ALA A 341 -5.56 5.09 -14.96
CA ALA A 341 -6.34 6.30 -14.73
C ALA A 341 -5.82 7.48 -15.57
N THR A 342 -6.57 8.57 -15.59
CA THR A 342 -6.18 9.78 -16.34
C THR A 342 -5.25 10.72 -15.56
N ASN A 343 -5.02 10.43 -14.28
CA ASN A 343 -4.16 11.21 -13.38
C ASN A 343 -3.76 10.35 -12.17
N GLU A 344 -2.64 9.63 -12.27
CA GLU A 344 -1.95 8.96 -11.17
C GLU A 344 -0.95 9.89 -10.50
N GLN A 345 -1.35 10.48 -9.38
CA GLN A 345 -0.48 11.40 -8.66
C GLN A 345 -0.09 10.88 -7.28
N VAL A 346 1.22 10.92 -7.02
CA VAL A 346 1.78 10.79 -5.67
C VAL A 346 2.49 12.08 -5.31
N THR A 347 2.14 12.64 -4.15
CA THR A 347 2.80 13.82 -3.60
C THR A 347 3.64 13.44 -2.38
N PHE A 348 4.93 13.72 -2.41
CA PHE A 348 5.88 13.53 -1.31
C PHE A 348 6.12 14.86 -0.59
N ASN A 349 5.80 14.92 0.69
CA ASN A 349 5.92 16.11 1.52
C ASN A 349 6.30 15.74 2.96
N GLY A 350 7.35 14.95 3.13
CA GLY A 350 7.96 14.68 4.43
C GLY A 350 7.61 13.35 5.12
N THR A 351 6.77 12.50 4.50
CA THR A 351 6.57 11.10 4.91
C THR A 351 7.85 10.29 4.75
N GLN A 352 8.13 9.41 5.72
CA GLN A 352 9.20 8.42 5.62
C GLN A 352 8.72 7.21 4.81
N VAL A 353 9.28 7.00 3.62
CA VAL A 353 9.04 5.80 2.82
C VAL A 353 10.07 4.73 3.21
N ILE A 354 9.62 3.52 3.49
CA ILE A 354 10.47 2.39 3.91
C ILE A 354 10.21 1.20 3.00
N ALA A 355 11.27 0.65 2.39
CA ALA A 355 11.14 -0.54 1.57
C ALA A 355 11.04 -1.84 2.39
N LYS A 356 10.21 -2.78 1.92
CA LYS A 356 10.08 -4.12 2.53
C LYS A 356 10.90 -5.20 1.84
N THR A 357 11.23 -5.02 0.57
CA THR A 357 11.90 -6.03 -0.26
C THR A 357 12.77 -5.35 -1.31
N ASP A 358 13.73 -6.09 -1.88
CA ASP A 358 14.42 -5.66 -3.09
C ASP A 358 13.41 -5.51 -4.22
N GLN A 359 13.53 -4.45 -5.03
CA GLN A 359 12.64 -4.16 -6.15
C GLN A 359 13.36 -3.46 -7.29
N GLY A 360 13.29 -4.05 -8.49
CA GLY A 360 13.78 -3.45 -9.73
C GLY A 360 12.87 -2.35 -10.32
N ALA A 361 11.68 -2.16 -9.77
CA ALA A 361 10.75 -1.11 -10.16
C ALA A 361 9.94 -0.64 -8.93
N PHE A 362 10.65 -0.12 -7.93
CA PHE A 362 10.11 0.24 -6.61
C PHE A 362 9.05 1.34 -6.68
N ILE A 363 9.33 2.40 -7.45
CA ILE A 363 8.36 3.45 -7.82
C ILE A 363 8.40 3.57 -9.33
N ASP A 364 7.25 3.38 -9.99
CA ASP A 364 7.19 3.33 -11.45
C ASP A 364 5.79 3.62 -12.02
N GLY A 365 5.73 4.11 -13.26
CA GLY A 365 4.50 4.24 -14.04
C GLY A 365 3.46 5.25 -13.52
N LEU A 366 3.83 6.17 -12.64
CA LEU A 366 2.94 7.27 -12.22
C LEU A 366 2.97 8.39 -13.26
N ASP A 367 1.82 8.99 -13.55
CA ASP A 367 1.74 10.24 -14.31
C ASP A 367 2.53 11.36 -13.64
N LYS A 368 2.40 11.47 -12.31
CA LYS A 368 3.04 12.53 -11.51
C LYS A 368 3.58 12.01 -10.19
N ALA A 369 4.87 12.20 -9.98
CA ALA A 369 5.51 12.04 -8.68
C ALA A 369 6.10 13.39 -8.24
N ILE A 370 5.36 14.13 -7.41
CA ILE A 370 5.71 15.52 -7.05
C ILE A 370 6.35 15.54 -5.66
N ILE A 371 7.53 16.14 -5.55
CA ILE A 371 8.22 16.39 -4.29
C ILE A 371 8.00 17.84 -3.88
N ASN A 372 7.22 18.03 -2.83
CA ASN A 372 7.01 19.33 -2.19
C ASN A 372 8.14 19.64 -1.18
N ALA A 373 8.12 20.84 -0.60
CA ALA A 373 9.17 21.34 0.29
C ALA A 373 9.53 20.42 1.48
N GLY A 374 8.61 19.57 1.96
CA GLY A 374 8.89 18.57 2.99
C GLY A 374 9.77 17.40 2.54
N GLY A 375 9.97 17.23 1.23
CA GLY A 375 10.89 16.28 0.62
C GLY A 375 10.37 14.85 0.49
N PHE A 376 11.08 14.07 -0.32
CA PHE A 376 10.93 12.61 -0.42
C PHE A 376 11.99 11.95 0.45
N LYS A 377 11.57 11.36 1.57
CA LYS A 377 12.45 10.65 2.49
C LYS A 377 12.34 9.15 2.23
N ILE A 378 13.42 8.55 1.75
CA ILE A 378 13.48 7.13 1.39
C ILE A 378 14.50 6.42 2.28
N ASP A 379 14.01 5.44 3.04
CA ASP A 379 14.84 4.47 3.76
C ASP A 379 14.82 3.16 2.98
N SER A 380 15.98 2.79 2.43
CA SER A 380 16.11 1.53 1.70
C SER A 380 16.01 0.31 2.62
N PHE A 381 16.20 0.47 3.93
CA PHE A 381 16.10 -0.60 4.92
C PHE A 381 16.93 -1.85 4.56
N GLY A 382 18.13 -1.63 4.01
CA GLY A 382 19.03 -2.70 3.56
C GLY A 382 18.64 -3.34 2.22
N LYS A 383 17.65 -2.80 1.49
CA LYS A 383 17.17 -3.30 0.20
C LYS A 383 17.75 -2.54 -0.99
N ASN A 384 17.76 -3.19 -2.14
CA ASN A 384 18.16 -2.63 -3.42
C ASN A 384 16.92 -2.22 -4.22
N LEU A 385 16.81 -0.92 -4.48
CA LEU A 385 15.64 -0.30 -5.08
C LEU A 385 16.05 0.39 -6.37
N VAL A 386 15.24 0.20 -7.42
CA VAL A 386 15.39 0.90 -8.70
C VAL A 386 14.08 1.61 -9.02
N SER A 387 14.17 2.83 -9.57
CA SER A 387 13.01 3.60 -10.00
C SER A 387 13.33 4.32 -11.32
N ALA A 388 12.49 4.07 -12.32
CA ALA A 388 12.48 4.81 -13.58
C ALA A 388 11.56 6.04 -13.51
N GLN A 389 10.79 6.19 -12.43
CA GLN A 389 9.90 7.32 -12.22
C GLN A 389 10.67 8.65 -12.28
N ILE A 390 10.10 9.59 -13.02
CA ILE A 390 10.53 10.98 -13.01
C ILE A 390 9.88 11.65 -11.80
N PHE A 391 10.71 12.16 -10.89
CA PHE A 391 10.29 13.00 -9.79
C PHE A 391 10.45 14.47 -10.17
N ASP A 392 9.42 15.27 -9.89
CA ASP A 392 9.32 16.69 -10.20
C ASP A 392 9.06 17.51 -8.92
N GLY A 393 9.20 18.83 -8.97
CA GLY A 393 8.83 19.76 -7.91
C GLY A 393 10.00 20.38 -7.16
N VAL A 394 9.68 21.33 -6.28
CA VAL A 394 10.67 22.18 -5.58
C VAL A 394 11.42 21.48 -4.45
N GLY A 395 10.95 20.31 -4.04
CA GLY A 395 11.49 19.55 -2.92
C GLY A 395 12.68 18.66 -3.29
N GLY A 396 13.32 18.10 -2.27
CA GLY A 396 14.54 17.29 -2.40
C GLY A 396 14.36 15.83 -1.95
N ILE A 397 15.40 15.01 -2.18
CA ILE A 397 15.43 13.60 -1.78
C ILE A 397 16.37 13.43 -0.58
N THR A 398 15.91 12.75 0.47
CA THR A 398 16.77 12.29 1.58
C THR A 398 16.79 10.77 1.60
N LYS A 399 17.96 10.19 1.37
CA LYS A 399 18.20 8.75 1.32
C LYS A 399 18.87 8.26 2.61
N THR A 400 18.26 7.29 3.28
CA THR A 400 18.76 6.57 4.45
C THR A 400 18.70 5.05 4.21
N GLY A 401 19.10 4.26 5.20
CA GLY A 401 19.18 2.79 5.07
C GLY A 401 20.41 2.30 4.32
N THR A 402 20.91 1.14 4.70
CA THR A 402 22.19 0.59 4.20
C THR A 402 22.14 0.06 2.78
N GLY A 403 20.96 -0.17 2.22
CA GLY A 403 20.76 -0.66 0.86
C GLY A 403 20.87 0.45 -0.20
N SER A 404 20.66 0.10 -1.48
CA SER A 404 20.78 1.02 -2.61
C SER A 404 19.44 1.63 -3.08
N PHE A 405 19.50 2.85 -3.62
CA PHE A 405 18.41 3.45 -4.40
C PHE A 405 18.95 4.01 -5.72
N THR A 406 18.49 3.45 -6.83
CA THR A 406 18.95 3.77 -8.18
C THR A 406 17.85 4.49 -8.95
N LEU A 407 18.14 5.71 -9.39
CA LEU A 407 17.27 6.51 -10.25
C LEU A 407 17.77 6.40 -11.69
N THR A 408 16.94 5.85 -12.57
CA THR A 408 17.27 5.72 -14.01
C THR A 408 16.54 6.73 -14.89
N GLY A 409 15.42 7.29 -14.43
CA GLY A 409 14.70 8.36 -15.13
C GLY A 409 15.42 9.71 -15.02
N ALA A 410 15.27 10.55 -16.05
CA ALA A 410 15.75 11.93 -16.06
C ALA A 410 14.94 12.78 -15.05
N GLN A 411 15.55 13.07 -13.90
CA GLN A 411 14.87 13.71 -12.78
C GLN A 411 14.64 15.21 -13.02
N LEU A 412 13.50 15.74 -12.56
CA LEU A 412 13.09 17.14 -12.73
C LEU A 412 12.93 17.91 -11.42
N TYR A 413 13.17 17.29 -10.27
CA TYR A 413 13.07 17.98 -8.99
C TYR A 413 14.26 18.94 -8.76
N ASP A 414 13.97 20.11 -8.17
CA ASP A 414 14.95 21.19 -7.98
C ASP A 414 15.70 21.10 -6.64
N GLY A 415 15.09 20.47 -5.63
CA GLY A 415 15.58 20.50 -4.26
C GLY A 415 16.85 19.69 -4.03
N PRO A 416 17.46 19.83 -2.83
CA PRO A 416 18.72 19.16 -2.51
C PRO A 416 18.56 17.64 -2.40
N THR A 417 19.64 16.92 -2.68
CA THR A 417 19.74 15.48 -2.46
C THR A 417 20.72 15.19 -1.32
N ALA A 418 20.26 14.48 -0.29
CA ALA A 418 21.07 14.07 0.85
C ALA A 418 21.18 12.55 0.90
N ILE A 419 22.39 12.02 0.77
CA ILE A 419 22.70 10.59 0.87
C ILE A 419 23.31 10.36 2.26
N ASN A 420 22.44 10.05 3.22
CA ASN A 420 22.83 9.93 4.63
C ASN A 420 23.31 8.52 5.00
N ALA A 421 22.93 7.49 4.23
CA ALA A 421 23.40 6.12 4.41
C ALA A 421 23.21 5.27 3.15
N GLY A 422 24.00 4.19 3.07
CA GLY A 422 23.96 3.23 1.96
C GLY A 422 24.39 3.88 0.66
N LYS A 423 23.72 3.50 -0.44
CA LYS A 423 24.10 3.90 -1.80
C LYS A 423 22.95 4.59 -2.52
N MET A 424 23.25 5.65 -3.27
CA MET A 424 22.31 6.22 -4.23
C MET A 424 22.98 6.33 -5.59
N ILE A 425 22.40 5.70 -6.62
CA ILE A 425 22.89 5.77 -8.00
C ILE A 425 21.98 6.71 -8.80
N ASN A 426 22.59 7.56 -9.61
CA ASN A 426 21.90 8.57 -10.41
C ASN A 426 22.24 8.38 -11.89
N GLY A 427 21.23 8.33 -12.74
CA GLY A 427 21.43 8.38 -14.19
C GLY A 427 21.92 9.75 -14.69
N SER A 428 22.30 9.81 -15.96
CA SER A 428 22.61 11.05 -16.66
C SER A 428 21.44 12.06 -16.62
N SER A 429 21.78 13.33 -16.77
CA SER A 429 20.85 14.46 -16.84
C SER A 429 21.37 15.53 -17.79
N THR A 430 20.51 16.07 -18.65
CA THR A 430 20.82 17.25 -19.46
C THR A 430 20.67 18.55 -18.68
N GLU A 431 19.93 18.53 -17.56
CA GLU A 431 19.70 19.68 -16.71
C GLU A 431 20.53 19.65 -15.42
N VAL A 432 20.73 20.82 -14.83
CA VAL A 432 21.47 20.99 -13.58
C VAL A 432 20.56 20.60 -12.42
N ARG A 433 20.87 19.52 -11.72
CA ARG A 433 20.16 19.13 -10.49
C ARG A 433 20.59 19.98 -9.31
N GLY A 434 19.77 19.97 -8.25
CA GLY A 434 20.07 20.64 -6.98
C GLY A 434 21.39 20.20 -6.31
N ALA A 435 21.66 20.74 -5.12
CA ALA A 435 22.86 20.41 -4.36
C ALA A 435 22.85 18.97 -3.85
N PHE A 436 24.00 18.30 -3.85
CA PHE A 436 24.22 16.96 -3.30
C PHE A 436 25.06 17.00 -2.04
N THR A 437 24.66 16.22 -1.04
CA THR A 437 25.45 15.97 0.17
C THR A 437 25.56 14.47 0.39
N VAL A 438 26.77 14.01 0.72
CA VAL A 438 27.08 12.59 0.92
C VAL A 438 27.71 12.43 2.30
N ALA A 439 27.05 11.68 3.18
CA ALA A 439 27.54 11.42 4.52
C ALA A 439 28.72 10.42 4.51
N ASP A 440 29.49 10.40 5.60
CA ASP A 440 30.57 9.43 5.77
C ASP A 440 30.04 7.99 5.71
N GLY A 441 30.78 7.11 5.04
CA GLY A 441 30.40 5.72 4.81
C GLY A 441 29.28 5.51 3.78
N ALA A 442 28.73 6.57 3.19
CA ALA A 442 27.75 6.48 2.10
C ALA A 442 28.42 6.51 0.72
N THR A 443 27.66 6.03 -0.29
CA THR A 443 28.11 5.96 -1.68
C THR A 443 27.24 6.82 -2.60
N PHE A 444 27.88 7.71 -3.34
CA PHE A 444 27.31 8.45 -4.45
C PHE A 444 27.65 7.76 -5.78
N GLY A 445 26.64 7.28 -6.49
CA GLY A 445 26.81 6.60 -7.77
C GLY A 445 26.32 7.44 -8.94
N VAL A 446 27.00 7.30 -10.07
CA VAL A 446 26.60 7.82 -11.38
C VAL A 446 26.62 6.68 -12.39
N THR A 447 25.56 6.55 -13.18
CA THR A 447 25.51 5.68 -14.35
C THR A 447 25.34 6.53 -15.59
N THR A 448 26.21 6.37 -16.58
CA THR A 448 26.05 6.99 -17.89
C THR A 448 25.05 6.19 -18.73
N SER A 449 23.99 6.84 -19.21
CA SER A 449 22.92 6.24 -20.02
C SER A 449 23.27 6.06 -21.50
N ASP A 450 24.31 6.75 -21.95
CA ASP A 450 24.82 6.82 -23.31
C ASP A 450 26.30 7.23 -23.24
N GLU A 451 27.01 7.11 -24.36
CA GLU A 451 28.47 7.31 -24.46
C GLU A 451 28.94 8.69 -23.94
N ASP A 452 28.09 9.71 -24.11
CA ASP A 452 28.38 11.10 -23.76
C ASP A 452 27.60 11.57 -22.51
N GLY A 453 26.92 10.64 -21.83
CA GLY A 453 26.01 10.92 -20.73
C GLY A 453 26.74 11.53 -19.53
N GLN A 454 26.22 12.65 -19.02
CA GLN A 454 26.73 13.30 -17.82
C GLN A 454 25.64 13.46 -16.79
N LEU A 455 25.97 13.33 -15.52
CA LEU A 455 25.17 13.88 -14.44
C LEU A 455 25.69 15.29 -14.10
N ILE A 456 24.81 16.29 -14.14
CA ILE A 456 25.15 17.67 -13.81
C ILE A 456 24.49 18.06 -12.48
N VAL A 457 25.30 18.53 -11.52
CA VAL A 457 24.81 18.93 -10.19
C VAL A 457 25.23 20.36 -9.86
N GLY A 458 24.38 21.07 -9.11
CA GLY A 458 24.62 22.44 -8.68
C GLY A 458 25.78 22.54 -7.70
N ASN A 459 25.79 21.72 -6.65
CA ASN A 459 26.90 21.65 -5.69
C ASN A 459 27.08 20.19 -5.25
N LEU A 460 28.27 19.83 -4.79
CA LEU A 460 28.55 18.53 -4.19
C LEU A 460 29.42 18.68 -2.95
N THR A 461 28.94 18.19 -1.82
CA THR A 461 29.69 18.11 -0.57
C THR A 461 29.83 16.65 -0.13
N THR A 462 31.07 16.20 0.09
CA THR A 462 31.35 14.88 0.65
C THR A 462 31.66 14.94 2.14
N GLY A 463 31.57 13.77 2.79
CA GLY A 463 31.77 13.56 4.22
C GLY A 463 33.15 14.00 4.73
N THR A 464 33.28 14.02 6.06
CA THR A 464 34.33 14.76 6.79
C THR A 464 35.30 13.90 7.58
N THR A 465 35.03 12.61 7.78
CA THR A 465 35.85 11.74 8.66
C THR A 465 36.76 10.80 7.89
N THR A 466 37.62 10.05 8.60
CA THR A 466 38.51 9.03 8.04
C THR A 466 37.76 7.90 7.32
N ALA A 467 36.51 7.63 7.70
CA ALA A 467 35.67 6.66 6.99
C ALA A 467 35.44 7.08 5.53
N GLY A 468 35.54 8.37 5.23
CA GLY A 468 35.43 8.93 3.89
C GLY A 468 34.07 8.69 3.26
N THR A 469 34.00 8.95 1.96
CA THR A 469 32.83 8.61 1.13
C THR A 469 33.27 7.79 -0.06
N SER A 470 32.36 7.02 -0.65
CA SER A 470 32.64 6.34 -1.92
C SER A 470 31.91 7.02 -3.07
N MET A 471 32.56 7.07 -4.23
CA MET A 471 31.95 7.35 -5.52
C MET A 471 31.99 6.09 -6.38
N GLU A 472 30.92 5.87 -7.12
CA GLU A 472 30.85 4.80 -8.11
C GLU A 472 30.49 5.37 -9.48
N PHE A 473 31.32 5.10 -10.47
CA PHE A 473 31.06 5.46 -11.86
C PHE A 473 30.82 4.18 -12.65
N ASN A 474 29.59 3.99 -13.12
CA ASN A 474 29.26 2.98 -14.12
C ASN A 474 29.22 3.66 -15.49
N LEU A 475 30.23 3.39 -16.29
CA LEU A 475 30.45 4.01 -17.59
C LEU A 475 29.75 3.25 -18.73
N GLY A 476 29.03 2.16 -18.42
CA GLY A 476 28.25 1.40 -19.39
C GLY A 476 29.08 0.46 -20.25
N SER A 477 28.63 0.25 -21.49
CA SER A 477 29.18 -0.70 -22.46
C SER A 477 29.47 -0.02 -23.79
N TYR A 478 30.17 1.11 -23.73
CA TYR A 478 30.55 1.89 -24.91
C TYR A 478 32.02 1.63 -25.23
N PHE A 479 32.34 1.49 -26.51
CA PHE A 479 33.70 1.15 -26.91
C PHE A 479 34.63 2.36 -26.72
N GLY A 480 35.71 2.17 -25.98
CA GLY A 480 36.74 3.19 -25.81
C GLY A 480 36.44 4.17 -24.69
N ASN A 481 37.15 5.30 -24.69
CA ASN A 481 37.10 6.27 -23.60
C ASN A 481 36.32 7.51 -24.03
N SER A 482 35.18 7.77 -23.37
CA SER A 482 34.39 8.98 -23.60
C SER A 482 35.22 10.25 -23.39
N SER A 483 34.95 11.29 -24.18
CA SER A 483 35.53 12.62 -23.96
C SER A 483 34.73 13.45 -22.94
N PHE A 484 33.55 12.98 -22.55
CA PHE A 484 32.69 13.59 -21.56
C PHE A 484 33.01 13.11 -20.14
N HIS A 485 32.60 13.90 -19.17
CA HIS A 485 32.80 13.59 -17.75
C HIS A 485 31.53 12.97 -17.20
N ALA A 486 31.62 11.81 -16.57
CA ALA A 486 30.44 11.17 -15.98
C ALA A 486 29.72 12.09 -14.97
N LEU A 487 30.46 12.89 -14.19
CA LEU A 487 29.92 13.89 -13.27
C LEU A 487 30.47 15.29 -13.59
N LYS A 488 29.57 16.28 -13.63
CA LYS A 488 29.90 17.70 -13.68
C LYS A 488 29.31 18.44 -12.49
N VAL A 489 30.17 19.09 -11.71
CA VAL A 489 29.77 19.98 -10.60
C VAL A 489 29.87 21.42 -11.08
N ASN A 490 28.73 22.08 -11.25
CA ASN A 490 28.67 23.44 -11.79
C ASN A 490 29.07 24.52 -10.76
N GLY A 491 28.69 24.33 -9.50
CA GLY A 491 28.99 25.23 -8.38
C GLY A 491 30.15 24.72 -7.54
N ASN A 492 29.93 24.60 -6.23
CA ASN A 492 30.96 24.24 -5.26
C ASN A 492 31.16 22.72 -5.19
N LEU A 493 32.43 22.31 -5.22
CA LEU A 493 32.86 20.94 -4.93
C LEU A 493 33.63 20.94 -3.60
N VAL A 494 32.96 20.52 -2.53
CA VAL A 494 33.54 20.45 -1.18
C VAL A 494 33.92 19.01 -0.87
N VAL A 495 35.22 18.72 -0.81
CA VAL A 495 35.75 17.39 -0.52
C VAL A 495 36.49 17.42 0.81
N ASN A 496 35.79 17.13 1.90
CA ASN A 496 36.34 17.29 3.25
C ASN A 496 37.22 16.11 3.68
N GLY A 497 36.73 14.88 3.49
CA GLY A 497 37.46 13.63 3.67
C GLY A 497 37.81 12.95 2.35
N ASN A 498 38.61 11.88 2.42
CA ASN A 498 38.98 11.12 1.22
C ASN A 498 37.76 10.49 0.54
N VAL A 499 37.81 10.45 -0.78
CA VAL A 499 36.75 9.89 -1.63
C VAL A 499 37.32 8.71 -2.40
N THR A 500 36.86 7.51 -2.08
CA THR A 500 37.22 6.30 -2.83
C THR A 500 36.42 6.25 -4.12
N VAL A 501 37.08 6.19 -5.27
CA VAL A 501 36.42 6.18 -6.59
C VAL A 501 36.52 4.79 -7.20
N ASN A 502 35.37 4.14 -7.33
CA ASN A 502 35.23 2.84 -7.96
C ASN A 502 34.70 3.03 -9.38
N ILE A 503 35.28 2.33 -10.34
CA ILE A 503 34.90 2.40 -11.74
C ILE A 503 34.42 1.02 -12.21
N SER A 504 33.29 1.01 -12.91
CA SER A 504 32.78 -0.10 -13.70
C SER A 504 32.64 0.38 -15.14
N ASP A 505 33.21 -0.39 -16.06
CA ASP A 505 33.23 -0.12 -17.49
C ASP A 505 33.34 -1.48 -18.18
N GLN A 506 32.44 -1.78 -19.11
CA GLN A 506 32.42 -3.08 -19.79
C GLN A 506 33.35 -3.13 -21.00
N LEU A 507 33.72 -1.99 -21.59
CA LEU A 507 34.56 -1.92 -22.80
C LEU A 507 35.64 -0.83 -22.70
N PRO A 508 36.43 -0.81 -21.60
CA PRO A 508 37.45 0.22 -21.40
C PRO A 508 38.58 0.09 -22.44
N ALA A 509 39.22 1.21 -22.77
CA ALA A 509 40.45 1.23 -23.58
C ALA A 509 41.60 1.93 -22.84
N VAL A 510 42.82 1.61 -23.25
CA VAL A 510 44.02 2.33 -22.77
C VAL A 510 43.90 3.82 -23.12
N GLY A 511 44.16 4.68 -22.15
CA GLY A 511 44.02 6.13 -22.29
C GLY A 511 43.38 6.78 -21.07
N GLN A 512 43.00 8.04 -21.20
CA GLN A 512 42.34 8.80 -20.13
C GLN A 512 40.83 8.76 -20.27
N ILE A 513 40.15 8.50 -19.17
CA ILE A 513 38.69 8.55 -19.04
C ILE A 513 38.37 9.71 -18.07
N PRO A 514 37.74 10.81 -18.52
CA PRO A 514 37.30 11.88 -17.64
C PRO A 514 36.14 11.42 -16.76
N LEU A 515 36.27 11.57 -15.43
CA LEU A 515 35.25 11.15 -14.48
C LEU A 515 34.50 12.34 -13.90
N ILE A 516 35.24 13.32 -13.38
CA ILE A 516 34.66 14.46 -12.64
C ILE A 516 35.16 15.76 -13.24
N LYS A 517 34.23 16.67 -13.59
CA LYS A 517 34.53 18.07 -13.93
C LYS A 517 34.09 19.01 -12.82
N TYR A 518 34.94 19.98 -12.49
CA TYR A 518 34.62 21.07 -11.58
C TYR A 518 35.37 22.35 -11.98
N THR A 519 34.96 23.49 -11.41
CA THR A 519 35.70 24.75 -11.53
C THR A 519 36.79 24.80 -10.45
N PRO A 520 38.10 24.91 -10.78
CA PRO A 520 39.18 24.88 -9.80
C PRO A 520 39.00 25.83 -8.60
N ALA A 521 38.55 27.05 -8.86
CA ALA A 521 38.32 28.07 -7.82
C ALA A 521 37.19 27.71 -6.84
N ASN A 522 36.30 26.78 -7.21
CA ASN A 522 35.16 26.37 -6.40
C ASN A 522 35.41 25.04 -5.66
N ARG A 523 36.63 24.49 -5.74
CA ARG A 523 37.02 23.30 -4.98
C ARG A 523 37.53 23.70 -3.60
N SER A 524 37.02 23.06 -2.55
CA SER A 524 37.50 23.24 -1.17
C SER A 524 37.54 21.93 -0.39
N GLY A 525 38.11 21.97 0.81
CA GLY A 525 38.28 20.82 1.70
C GLY A 525 39.64 20.12 1.53
N THR A 526 40.03 19.32 2.53
CA THR A 526 41.34 18.67 2.62
C THR A 526 41.40 17.29 1.98
N GLY A 527 40.25 16.74 1.60
CA GLY A 527 40.15 15.38 1.10
C GLY A 527 40.69 15.21 -0.32
N GLN A 528 41.08 13.98 -0.62
CA GLN A 528 41.65 13.56 -1.91
C GLN A 528 40.75 12.52 -2.57
N PHE A 529 40.81 12.42 -3.91
CA PHE A 529 40.24 11.28 -4.63
C PHE A 529 41.27 10.14 -4.62
N VAL A 530 40.84 8.95 -4.20
CA VAL A 530 41.67 7.76 -4.10
C VAL A 530 41.07 6.69 -4.98
N LEU A 531 41.91 5.98 -5.74
CA LEU A 531 41.43 4.89 -6.58
C LEU A 531 40.90 3.74 -5.71
N GLY A 532 39.67 3.32 -5.99
CA GLY A 532 39.04 2.13 -5.44
C GLY A 532 39.16 0.95 -6.42
N THR A 533 38.04 0.30 -6.71
CA THR A 533 38.00 -0.83 -7.65
C THR A 533 38.01 -0.37 -9.11
N LEU A 534 38.63 -1.19 -9.96
CA LEU A 534 38.57 -1.11 -11.42
C LEU A 534 37.86 -2.36 -11.97
N PRO A 535 37.40 -2.33 -13.23
CA PRO A 535 36.95 -3.54 -13.90
C PRO A 535 38.07 -4.59 -13.90
N LEU A 536 37.69 -5.87 -13.89
CA LEU A 536 38.66 -6.96 -14.00
C LEU A 536 39.47 -6.81 -15.31
N GLY A 537 40.78 -7.01 -15.22
CA GLY A 537 41.66 -6.86 -16.39
C GLY A 537 42.13 -5.43 -16.65
N VAL A 538 41.72 -4.45 -15.84
CA VAL A 538 42.07 -3.04 -16.06
C VAL A 538 43.13 -2.61 -15.05
N GLY A 539 44.25 -2.09 -15.57
CA GLY A 539 45.28 -1.39 -14.80
C GLY A 539 45.20 0.11 -15.05
N GLY A 540 45.31 0.91 -13.99
CA GLY A 540 45.32 2.36 -14.13
C GLY A 540 45.48 3.11 -12.81
N THR A 541 45.53 4.43 -12.89
CA THR A 541 45.63 5.33 -11.73
C THR A 541 44.67 6.51 -11.87
N LEU A 542 44.26 7.11 -10.75
CA LEU A 542 43.55 8.39 -10.79
C LEU A 542 44.53 9.54 -10.94
N ILE A 543 44.18 10.51 -11.78
CA ILE A 543 44.90 11.77 -11.92
C ILE A 543 43.93 12.91 -11.60
N THR A 544 44.27 13.75 -10.63
CA THR A 544 43.53 14.99 -10.34
C THR A 544 44.27 16.17 -10.95
N ASP A 545 43.80 16.65 -12.10
CA ASP A 545 44.28 17.89 -12.70
C ASP A 545 43.57 19.08 -12.04
N THR A 546 44.27 19.71 -11.11
CA THR A 546 43.76 20.86 -10.36
C THR A 546 43.73 22.15 -11.18
N VAL A 547 44.46 22.21 -12.30
CA VAL A 547 44.48 23.37 -13.20
C VAL A 547 43.30 23.30 -14.16
N ALA A 548 43.09 22.14 -14.79
CA ALA A 548 41.93 21.90 -15.65
C ALA A 548 40.63 21.70 -14.87
N GLY A 549 40.71 21.35 -13.58
CA GLY A 549 39.56 21.03 -12.73
C GLY A 549 38.92 19.71 -13.12
N VAL A 550 39.73 18.68 -13.39
CA VAL A 550 39.26 17.38 -13.86
C VAL A 550 39.90 16.24 -13.06
N VAL A 551 39.12 15.21 -12.76
CA VAL A 551 39.63 13.91 -12.29
C VAL A 551 39.50 12.89 -13.41
N TYR A 552 40.60 12.25 -13.76
CA TYR A 552 40.67 11.20 -14.79
C TYR A 552 40.99 9.86 -14.17
N LEU A 553 40.47 8.78 -14.75
CA LEU A 553 41.13 7.48 -14.71
C LEU A 553 42.09 7.39 -15.89
N ASN A 554 43.38 7.22 -15.60
CA ASN A 554 44.40 6.94 -16.62
C ASN A 554 44.60 5.43 -16.72
N VAL A 555 43.94 4.80 -17.68
CA VAL A 555 44.04 3.37 -17.98
C VAL A 555 45.35 3.11 -18.70
N THR A 556 46.22 2.31 -18.08
CA THR A 556 47.53 1.93 -18.62
C THR A 556 47.52 0.58 -19.30
N SER A 557 46.58 -0.30 -18.94
CA SER A 557 46.43 -1.64 -19.53
C SER A 557 44.99 -2.10 -19.46
N VAL A 558 44.57 -2.82 -20.50
CA VAL A 558 43.30 -3.56 -20.57
C VAL A 558 43.61 -4.95 -21.11
N ALA A 559 43.72 -5.92 -20.20
CA ALA A 559 43.90 -7.34 -20.50
C ALA A 559 43.61 -8.14 -19.22
N LEU A 560 42.94 -9.28 -19.36
CA LEU A 560 42.75 -10.24 -18.27
C LEU A 560 43.37 -11.59 -18.69
N PRO A 561 44.70 -11.72 -18.70
CA PRO A 561 45.37 -12.95 -19.07
C PRO A 561 45.04 -14.04 -18.05
N ARG A 562 44.41 -15.12 -18.52
CA ARG A 562 44.30 -16.40 -17.81
C ARG A 562 45.42 -17.31 -18.25
N TRP A 563 46.09 -17.96 -17.31
CA TRP A 563 47.06 -18.99 -17.64
C TRP A 563 46.37 -20.22 -18.24
N GLU A 564 46.77 -20.64 -19.44
CA GLU A 564 46.33 -21.91 -20.03
C GLU A 564 47.49 -22.93 -20.07
N GLY A 565 48.71 -22.47 -20.36
CA GLY A 565 49.85 -23.37 -20.58
C GLY A 565 49.71 -24.26 -21.83
N ASP A 566 48.71 -24.01 -22.69
CA ASP A 566 48.37 -24.84 -23.86
C ASP A 566 49.50 -24.96 -24.89
N LEU A 567 50.35 -23.94 -25.01
CA LEU A 567 51.48 -23.92 -25.95
C LEU A 567 52.76 -24.50 -25.32
N SER A 568 53.02 -24.22 -24.04
CA SER A 568 54.04 -24.87 -23.22
C SER A 568 53.83 -24.61 -21.73
N GLY A 569 54.44 -25.43 -20.85
CA GLY A 569 54.48 -25.18 -19.41
C GLY A 569 55.45 -24.09 -18.96
N GLU A 570 56.11 -23.39 -19.89
CA GLU A 570 57.14 -22.39 -19.57
C GLU A 570 56.51 -21.04 -19.24
N TRP A 571 56.69 -20.56 -18.00
CA TRP A 571 56.33 -19.19 -17.66
C TRP A 571 57.40 -18.23 -18.17
N ASN A 572 57.13 -17.57 -19.29
CA ASN A 572 58.02 -16.54 -19.83
C ASN A 572 57.21 -15.39 -20.48
N PHE A 573 57.90 -14.33 -20.87
CA PHE A 573 57.32 -13.10 -21.43
C PHE A 573 57.16 -13.11 -22.96
N VAL A 574 57.41 -14.25 -23.61
CA VAL A 574 57.49 -14.37 -25.08
C VAL A 574 56.48 -15.37 -25.62
N THR A 575 56.39 -16.55 -25.01
CA THR A 575 55.45 -17.60 -25.36
C THR A 575 54.04 -17.18 -24.97
N LYS A 576 53.11 -17.35 -25.91
CA LYS A 576 51.70 -16.98 -25.72
C LYS A 576 50.91 -18.01 -24.92
N ASN A 577 51.40 -18.37 -23.74
CA ASN A 577 50.80 -19.38 -22.84
C ASN A 577 49.56 -18.89 -22.10
N TRP A 578 49.17 -17.64 -22.33
CA TRP A 578 48.04 -16.99 -21.67
C TRP A 578 46.94 -16.75 -22.68
N ASN A 579 45.70 -16.91 -22.25
CA ASN A 579 44.53 -16.50 -23.01
C ASN A 579 43.98 -15.21 -22.40
N ASP A 580 43.90 -14.12 -23.16
CA ASP A 580 43.25 -12.91 -22.69
C ASP A 580 41.74 -13.12 -22.67
N LEU A 581 41.13 -13.08 -21.49
CA LEU A 581 39.69 -13.28 -21.35
C LEU A 581 38.87 -12.12 -21.90
N VAL A 582 39.47 -10.96 -22.16
CA VAL A 582 38.78 -9.81 -22.79
C VAL A 582 38.67 -10.01 -24.30
N SER A 583 39.78 -10.37 -24.98
CA SER A 583 39.81 -10.54 -26.44
C SER A 583 39.65 -11.98 -26.94
N GLY A 584 39.70 -12.98 -26.05
CA GLY A 584 39.70 -14.40 -26.38
C GLY A 584 40.95 -14.88 -27.13
N SER A 585 42.01 -14.09 -27.12
CA SER A 585 43.22 -14.34 -27.92
C SER A 585 44.39 -14.83 -27.07
N ALA A 586 45.21 -15.70 -27.64
CA ALA A 586 46.48 -16.08 -27.03
C ALA A 586 47.46 -14.88 -26.97
N ILE A 587 47.94 -14.56 -25.78
CA ILE A 587 48.83 -13.45 -25.47
C ILE A 587 50.04 -13.94 -24.66
N ALA A 588 51.14 -13.18 -24.74
CA ALA A 588 52.25 -13.34 -23.80
C ALA A 588 51.98 -12.47 -22.56
N TYR A 589 52.52 -12.88 -21.40
CA TYR A 589 52.41 -12.07 -20.19
C TYR A 589 53.16 -10.74 -20.38
N THR A 590 52.52 -9.66 -19.94
CA THR A 590 53.09 -8.32 -19.90
C THR A 590 53.09 -7.84 -18.45
N ASP A 591 54.20 -7.24 -18.04
CA ASP A 591 54.38 -6.82 -16.65
C ASP A 591 53.40 -5.68 -16.29
N ASN A 592 52.89 -5.70 -15.05
CA ASN A 592 51.80 -4.84 -14.55
C ASN A 592 50.40 -5.11 -15.16
N THR A 593 50.19 -6.22 -15.86
CA THR A 593 48.85 -6.66 -16.26
C THR A 593 48.25 -7.57 -15.17
N PRO A 594 47.04 -7.29 -14.66
CA PRO A 594 46.38 -8.17 -13.70
C PRO A 594 46.06 -9.53 -14.35
N VAL A 595 46.50 -10.62 -13.72
CA VAL A 595 46.34 -12.00 -14.23
C VAL A 595 45.33 -12.81 -13.42
N LEU A 596 44.72 -13.81 -14.06
CA LEU A 596 43.85 -14.80 -13.43
C LEU A 596 44.50 -16.18 -13.41
N PHE A 597 44.51 -16.81 -12.24
CA PHE A 597 44.78 -18.25 -12.08
C PHE A 597 43.51 -18.92 -11.58
N ASN A 598 42.96 -19.86 -12.34
CA ASN A 598 41.87 -20.73 -11.91
C ASN A 598 41.98 -22.09 -12.60
N ASP A 599 41.39 -23.12 -11.99
CA ASP A 599 41.39 -24.50 -12.49
C ASP A 599 40.17 -24.78 -13.39
N ASP A 600 39.57 -23.75 -13.98
CA ASP A 600 38.42 -23.96 -14.88
C ASP A 600 38.91 -24.68 -16.15
N PRO A 601 38.26 -25.79 -16.55
CA PRO A 601 38.67 -26.51 -17.76
C PRO A 601 38.59 -25.57 -18.96
N SER A 602 39.66 -25.53 -19.75
CA SER A 602 39.66 -24.77 -21.00
C SER A 602 38.55 -25.29 -21.92
N SER A 603 37.95 -24.43 -22.75
CA SER A 603 36.98 -24.85 -23.77
C SER A 603 37.59 -25.79 -24.83
N SER A 604 38.89 -26.07 -24.74
CA SER A 604 39.68 -26.96 -25.59
C SER A 604 40.11 -28.26 -24.89
N SER A 605 39.76 -28.50 -23.61
CA SER A 605 40.14 -29.74 -22.92
C SER A 605 39.23 -30.91 -23.33
N THR A 606 39.38 -31.38 -24.57
CA THR A 606 39.02 -32.75 -24.92
C THR A 606 40.22 -33.65 -24.65
N THR A 607 40.23 -34.30 -23.49
CA THR A 607 40.78 -35.65 -23.31
C THR A 607 39.98 -36.38 -22.27
#